data_AF-A0A3Q0KU24-F1
#
_entry.id   AF-A0A3Q0KU24-F1
#
_cell.length_a   1.000
_cell.length_b   1.000
_cell.length_c   1.000
_cell.angle_alpha   90.00
_cell.angle_beta   90.00
_cell.angle_gamma   90.00
#
_symmetry.space_group_name_H-M   'P 1'
#
loop_
_entity.id
_entity.type
_entity.pdbx_description
1 polymer ?
#
loop_
_entity_poly.entity_id
_entity_poly.type
_entity_poly.pdbx_seq_one_letter_code
_entity_poly.pdbx_strand_id
1 'polypeptide(L)'
;MDSNVCMIDDFSDLKDLVEKSRNVKADVSDEIKDLLARRSEIEHKLKKINSLIPDFHKLQVNAENSSKLVGCASKLALQLSGKVEQLDFVKNHVLKCVDKLSHIITVRNSAIGVKRCLVDSKLDEAAGYVFTYLEMEKDIISLISRLSADNPDNNPLTTLDDSRQILVKMAVEKFDEYVSKRYEKNIVYLLKIFFLLGETNEGIRRFSIYLCSYISNKCELLITTNKSSSQSSEFVSANLITEILEFVADTLKNNSMHVETYCGPGNIFGLVSSVHCVVDRYVKCVVERFYSYHHLDELCSMLKKSNSNSLSSKRHDSSAQSINRDKILDSSELGSDRVLVIEPIIVETLQIITCSELYLRFIQRRISADIKQCNLTEDDFKKKSNEISKFFENSQLVCQVQDLLSKYLN
;
A
#
# COMPACT_ATOMS: atom_id res chain seq x y z
N MET A 1 66.04 -13.18 99.65
CA MET A 1 65.44 -11.90 100.04
C MET A 1 64.08 -12.19 100.65
N ASP A 2 63.84 -12.16 101.95
CA ASP A 2 64.65 -12.01 103.15
C ASP A 2 63.78 -12.54 104.29
N SER A 3 64.44 -13.03 105.36
CA SER A 3 63.93 -13.15 106.73
C SER A 3 62.45 -13.51 106.93
N ASN A 4 62.19 -14.76 107.33
CA ASN A 4 61.23 -15.03 108.43
C ASN A 4 61.16 -16.48 108.94
N VAL A 5 62.11 -17.36 108.63
CA VAL A 5 62.19 -18.69 109.29
C VAL A 5 63.05 -18.61 110.57
N CYS A 6 62.97 -17.51 111.32
CA CYS A 6 63.77 -17.34 112.54
C CYS A 6 62.97 -16.92 113.78
N MET A 7 61.64 -16.88 113.71
CA MET A 7 60.76 -16.51 114.84
C MET A 7 59.42 -17.25 114.72
N ILE A 8 59.40 -18.56 114.98
CA ILE A 8 58.13 -19.28 115.19
C ILE A 8 58.33 -20.13 116.45
N ASP A 9 58.14 -19.48 117.61
CA ASP A 9 58.21 -20.11 118.93
C ASP A 9 56.86 -20.70 119.39
N ASP A 10 55.81 -20.62 118.56
CA ASP A 10 54.49 -21.18 118.86
C ASP A 10 54.01 -22.15 117.78
N PHE A 11 53.74 -23.39 118.20
CA PHE A 11 53.33 -24.52 117.34
C PHE A 11 52.04 -24.25 116.53
N SER A 12 51.22 -23.27 116.93
CA SER A 12 49.96 -22.91 116.24
C SER A 12 50.20 -22.16 114.92
N ASP A 13 51.14 -21.21 114.90
CA ASP A 13 51.46 -20.43 113.69
C ASP A 13 52.13 -21.30 112.62
N LEU A 14 52.93 -22.28 113.06
CA LEU A 14 53.47 -23.29 112.16
C LEU A 14 52.35 -24.14 111.53
N LYS A 15 51.30 -24.47 112.30
CA LYS A 15 50.17 -25.26 111.81
C LYS A 15 49.32 -24.49 110.79
N ASP A 16 49.00 -23.23 111.06
CA ASP A 16 48.25 -22.37 110.13
C ASP A 16 49.05 -22.07 108.85
N LEU A 17 50.36 -21.83 108.96
CA LEU A 17 51.22 -21.66 107.79
C LEU A 17 51.31 -22.95 106.97
N VAL A 18 51.35 -24.12 107.62
CA VAL A 18 51.30 -25.43 106.94
C VAL A 18 49.94 -25.67 106.29
N GLU A 19 48.82 -25.31 106.92
CA GLU A 19 47.47 -25.44 106.38
C GLU A 19 47.27 -24.52 105.17
N LYS A 20 47.67 -23.25 105.28
CA LYS A 20 47.63 -22.28 104.18
C LYS A 20 48.54 -22.70 103.03
N SER A 21 49.74 -23.22 103.33
CA SER A 21 50.63 -23.81 102.32
C SER A 21 50.01 -25.03 101.65
N ARG A 22 49.27 -25.87 102.40
CA ARG A 22 48.53 -27.02 101.83
C ARG A 22 47.38 -26.58 100.93
N ASN A 23 46.60 -25.57 101.33
CA ASN A 23 45.49 -25.07 100.52
C ASN A 23 45.99 -24.40 99.23
N VAL A 24 47.02 -23.55 99.31
CA VAL A 24 47.64 -22.98 98.12
C VAL A 24 48.24 -24.07 97.23
N LYS A 25 48.85 -25.11 97.81
CA LYS A 25 49.31 -26.27 97.03
C LYS A 25 48.15 -27.03 96.38
N ALA A 26 46.99 -27.14 97.03
CA ALA A 26 45.80 -27.79 96.47
C ALA A 26 45.21 -26.95 95.33
N ASP A 27 44.99 -25.65 95.53
CA ASP A 27 44.48 -24.74 94.50
C ASP A 27 45.41 -24.70 93.28
N VAL A 28 46.72 -24.56 93.49
CA VAL A 28 47.71 -24.61 92.41
C VAL A 28 47.72 -25.98 91.72
N SER A 29 47.52 -27.08 92.47
CA SER A 29 47.44 -28.41 91.88
C SER A 29 46.21 -28.57 90.99
N ASP A 30 45.06 -28.01 91.40
CA ASP A 30 43.83 -28.07 90.62
C ASP A 30 43.89 -27.15 89.39
N GLU A 31 44.46 -25.94 89.52
CA GLU A 31 44.70 -25.06 88.36
C GLU A 31 45.70 -25.70 87.37
N ILE A 32 46.73 -26.39 87.86
CA ILE A 32 47.65 -27.16 87.02
C ILE A 32 46.90 -28.29 86.30
N LYS A 33 45.98 -29.02 86.97
CA LYS A 33 45.19 -30.07 86.31
C LYS A 33 44.29 -29.51 85.22
N ASP A 34 43.61 -28.38 85.46
CA ASP A 34 42.76 -27.73 84.47
C ASP A 34 43.57 -27.22 83.27
N LEU A 35 44.73 -26.60 83.51
CA LEU A 35 45.65 -26.19 82.46
C LEU A 35 46.20 -27.38 81.66
N LEU A 36 46.52 -28.50 82.34
CA LEU A 36 46.95 -29.73 81.68
C LEU A 36 45.81 -30.35 80.85
N ALA A 37 44.57 -30.34 81.33
CA ALA A 37 43.42 -30.83 80.58
C ALA A 37 43.18 -29.97 79.32
N ARG A 38 43.19 -28.64 79.45
CA ARG A 38 43.07 -27.73 78.31
C ARG A 38 44.22 -27.89 77.31
N ARG A 39 45.44 -28.09 77.80
CA ARG A 39 46.61 -28.41 76.95
C ARG A 39 46.37 -29.70 76.16
N SER A 40 45.85 -30.74 76.81
CA SER A 40 45.55 -32.02 76.15
C SER A 40 44.49 -31.89 75.04
N GLU A 41 43.44 -31.08 75.26
CA GLU A 41 42.44 -30.78 74.23
C GLU A 41 43.03 -30.01 73.05
N ILE A 42 43.87 -29.01 73.32
CA ILE A 42 44.56 -28.23 72.29
C ILE A 42 45.48 -29.15 71.49
N GLU A 43 46.28 -29.99 72.14
CA GLU A 43 47.14 -30.97 71.47
C GLU A 43 46.34 -31.94 70.59
N HIS A 44 45.16 -32.40 71.04
CA HIS A 44 44.27 -33.23 70.23
C HIS A 44 43.72 -32.49 69.00
N LYS A 45 43.25 -31.23 69.17
CA LYS A 45 42.79 -30.39 68.04
C LYS A 45 43.94 -30.10 67.06
N LEU A 46 45.13 -29.84 67.56
CA LEU A 46 46.33 -29.58 66.76
C LEU A 46 46.75 -30.84 66.00
N LYS A 47 46.66 -32.02 66.61
CA LYS A 47 46.87 -33.31 65.93
C LYS A 47 45.83 -33.56 64.83
N LYS A 48 44.56 -33.22 65.07
CA LYS A 48 43.50 -33.31 64.05
C LYS A 48 43.75 -32.36 62.89
N ILE A 49 44.12 -31.11 63.15
CA ILE A 49 44.49 -30.14 62.11
C ILE A 49 45.70 -30.65 61.33
N ASN A 50 46.75 -31.11 62.01
CA ASN A 50 47.95 -31.67 61.37
C ASN A 50 47.62 -32.88 60.49
N SER A 51 46.64 -33.71 60.89
CA SER A 51 46.19 -34.83 60.05
C SER A 51 45.43 -34.39 58.79
N LEU A 52 44.80 -33.21 58.80
CA LEU A 52 44.07 -32.65 57.65
C LEU A 52 44.95 -31.83 56.70
N ILE A 53 46.10 -31.33 57.15
CA ILE A 53 47.04 -30.54 56.31
C ILE A 53 47.38 -31.26 54.99
N PRO A 54 47.70 -32.57 54.97
CA PRO A 54 47.96 -33.28 53.71
C PRO A 54 46.76 -33.28 52.75
N ASP A 55 45.54 -33.36 53.27
CA ASP A 55 44.33 -33.36 52.44
C ASP A 55 44.01 -31.96 51.92
N PHE A 56 44.26 -30.90 52.71
CA PHE A 56 44.22 -29.53 52.21
C PHE A 56 45.26 -29.27 51.12
N HIS A 57 46.48 -29.81 51.26
CA HIS A 57 47.50 -29.71 50.22
C HIS A 57 47.08 -30.45 48.95
N LYS A 58 46.53 -31.67 49.05
CA LYS A 58 45.96 -32.38 47.89
C LYS A 58 44.81 -31.60 47.25
N LEU A 59 43.92 -31.01 48.06
CA LEU A 59 42.81 -30.20 47.56
C LEU A 59 43.32 -28.95 46.83
N GLN A 60 44.35 -28.28 47.36
CA GLN A 60 44.99 -27.14 46.70
C GLN A 60 45.57 -27.54 45.35
N VAL A 61 46.37 -28.61 45.30
CA VAL A 61 46.94 -29.13 44.03
C VAL A 61 45.83 -29.49 43.04
N ASN A 62 44.75 -30.12 43.50
CA ASN A 62 43.61 -30.47 42.66
C ASN A 62 42.85 -29.22 42.16
N ALA A 63 42.69 -28.19 42.99
CA ALA A 63 42.08 -26.93 42.61
C ALA A 63 42.93 -26.17 41.60
N GLU A 64 44.26 -26.13 41.79
CA GLU A 64 45.20 -25.55 40.83
C GLU A 64 45.17 -26.29 39.49
N ASN A 65 45.16 -27.63 39.52
CA ASN A 65 45.05 -28.45 38.31
C ASN A 65 43.70 -28.25 37.60
N SER A 66 42.61 -28.17 38.36
CA SER A 66 41.27 -27.90 37.81
C SER A 66 41.19 -26.51 37.19
N SER A 67 41.76 -25.49 37.84
CA SER A 67 41.85 -24.14 37.30
C SER A 67 42.63 -24.10 35.98
N LYS A 68 43.78 -24.79 35.92
CA LYS A 68 44.56 -24.93 34.68
C LYS A 68 43.76 -25.63 33.58
N LEU A 69 43.03 -26.70 33.91
CA LEU A 69 42.22 -27.45 32.96
C LEU A 69 41.04 -26.62 32.45
N VAL A 70 40.36 -25.89 33.32
CA VAL A 70 39.30 -24.93 32.94
C VAL A 70 39.86 -23.81 32.08
N GLY A 71 41.05 -23.28 32.39
CA GLY A 71 41.74 -22.30 31.56
C GLY A 71 42.08 -22.82 30.16
N CYS A 72 42.58 -24.06 30.07
CA CYS A 72 42.85 -24.72 28.79
C CYS A 72 41.56 -24.96 27.99
N ALA A 73 40.51 -25.46 28.64
CA ALA A 73 39.20 -25.68 28.03
C ALA A 73 38.58 -24.38 27.50
N SER A 74 38.67 -23.30 28.27
CA SER A 74 38.23 -21.97 27.85
C SER A 74 38.99 -21.46 26.63
N LYS A 75 40.33 -21.58 26.62
CA LYS A 75 41.15 -21.18 25.48
C LYS A 75 40.81 -21.98 24.22
N LEU A 76 40.60 -23.30 24.35
CA LEU A 76 40.16 -24.15 23.24
C LEU A 76 38.76 -23.77 22.75
N ALA A 77 37.82 -23.49 23.66
CA ALA A 77 36.47 -23.06 23.31
C ALA A 77 36.47 -21.73 22.54
N LEU A 78 37.29 -20.75 22.95
CA LEU A 78 37.44 -19.48 22.23
C LEU A 78 38.06 -19.69 20.83
N GLN A 79 39.07 -20.53 20.70
CA GLN A 79 39.65 -20.87 19.40
C GLN A 79 38.65 -21.60 18.49
N LEU A 80 37.84 -22.50 19.06
CA LEU A 80 36.79 -23.18 18.32
C LEU A 80 35.71 -22.19 17.86
N SER A 81 35.25 -21.29 18.74
CA SER A 81 34.28 -20.25 18.40
C SER A 81 34.78 -19.38 17.25
N GLY A 82 36.02 -18.88 17.33
CA GLY A 82 36.60 -18.07 16.26
C GLY A 82 36.70 -18.82 14.92
N LYS A 83 37.01 -20.12 14.94
CA LYS A 83 37.00 -20.96 13.72
C LYS A 83 35.58 -21.17 13.17
N VAL A 84 34.59 -21.35 14.04
CA VAL A 84 33.18 -21.48 13.64
C VAL A 84 32.68 -20.18 13.01
N GLU A 85 33.00 -19.03 13.60
CA GLU A 85 32.64 -17.71 13.02
C GLU A 85 33.26 -17.50 11.63
N GLN A 86 34.54 -17.86 11.45
CA GLN A 86 35.18 -17.81 10.14
C GLN A 86 34.52 -18.75 9.14
N LEU A 87 34.17 -19.96 9.56
CA LEU A 87 33.46 -20.92 8.72
C LEU A 87 32.07 -20.40 8.32
N ASP A 88 31.33 -19.81 9.26
CA ASP A 88 30.01 -19.22 8.99
C ASP A 88 30.11 -18.02 8.05
N PHE A 89 31.15 -17.20 8.18
CA PHE A 89 31.42 -16.12 7.23
C PHE A 89 31.62 -16.65 5.80
N VAL A 90 32.48 -17.66 5.64
CA VAL A 90 32.71 -18.30 4.32
C VAL A 90 31.43 -18.93 3.80
N LYS A 91 30.68 -19.65 4.64
CA LYS A 91 29.40 -20.27 4.28
C LYS A 91 28.40 -19.23 3.78
N ASN A 92 28.22 -18.13 4.51
CA ASN A 92 27.30 -17.06 4.12
C ASN A 92 27.72 -16.40 2.79
N HIS A 93 29.01 -16.23 2.55
CA HIS A 93 29.52 -15.76 1.26
C HIS A 93 29.23 -16.75 0.13
N VAL A 94 29.47 -18.05 0.34
CA VAL A 94 29.16 -19.10 -0.63
C VAL A 94 27.67 -19.15 -0.95
N LEU A 95 26.79 -19.07 0.06
CA LEU A 95 25.34 -19.05 -0.14
C LEU A 95 24.90 -17.87 -1.01
N LYS A 96 25.39 -16.66 -0.72
CA LYS A 96 25.13 -15.47 -1.57
C LYS A 96 25.62 -15.66 -3.01
N CYS A 97 26.76 -16.32 -3.21
CA CYS A 97 27.26 -16.63 -4.55
C CYS A 97 26.36 -17.64 -5.27
N VAL A 98 25.86 -18.67 -4.57
CA VAL A 98 24.92 -19.66 -5.11
C VAL A 98 23.60 -18.99 -5.50
N ASP A 99 23.06 -18.10 -4.66
CA ASP A 99 21.83 -17.36 -4.95
C ASP A 99 22.01 -16.50 -6.22
N LYS A 100 23.12 -15.74 -6.30
CA LYS A 100 23.45 -14.96 -7.50
C LYS A 100 23.59 -15.83 -8.75
N LEU A 101 24.25 -16.99 -8.63
CA LEU A 101 24.38 -17.93 -9.74
C LEU A 101 23.02 -18.47 -10.20
N SER A 102 22.12 -18.78 -9.26
CA SER A 102 20.75 -19.20 -9.55
C SER A 102 20.02 -18.15 -10.40
N HIS A 103 20.10 -16.87 -10.02
CA HIS A 103 19.50 -15.79 -10.81
C HIS A 103 20.13 -15.66 -12.21
N ILE A 104 21.46 -15.78 -12.33
CA ILE A 104 22.15 -15.75 -13.63
C ILE A 104 21.66 -16.90 -14.53
N ILE A 105 21.51 -18.10 -13.97
CA ILE A 105 20.99 -19.28 -14.68
C ILE A 105 19.56 -19.01 -15.15
N THR A 106 18.70 -18.45 -14.28
CA THR A 106 17.33 -18.08 -14.63
C THR A 106 17.29 -17.13 -15.82
N VAL A 107 18.11 -16.08 -15.83
CA VAL A 107 18.16 -15.13 -16.97
C VAL A 107 18.62 -15.80 -18.24
N ARG A 108 19.65 -16.64 -18.15
CA ARG A 108 20.16 -17.37 -19.31
C ARG A 108 19.11 -18.30 -19.89
N ASN A 109 18.37 -19.00 -19.03
CA ASN A 109 17.25 -19.84 -19.42
C ASN A 109 16.11 -19.01 -20.01
N SER A 110 15.80 -17.83 -19.45
CA SER A 110 14.82 -16.91 -20.02
C SER A 110 15.23 -16.40 -21.40
N ALA A 111 16.50 -16.10 -21.63
CA ALA A 111 17.01 -15.69 -22.95
C ALA A 111 16.92 -16.81 -24.00
N ILE A 112 17.16 -18.06 -23.61
CA ILE A 112 16.99 -19.23 -24.49
C ILE A 112 15.50 -19.51 -24.72
N GLY A 113 14.70 -19.47 -23.66
CA GLY A 113 13.27 -19.72 -23.66
C GLY A 113 12.52 -18.71 -24.52
N VAL A 114 12.81 -17.41 -24.39
CA VAL A 114 12.16 -16.36 -25.19
C VAL A 114 12.44 -16.54 -26.68
N LYS A 115 13.68 -16.87 -27.07
CA LYS A 115 14.06 -17.15 -28.46
C LYS A 115 13.26 -18.34 -29.01
N ARG A 116 13.11 -19.41 -28.22
CA ARG A 116 12.32 -20.58 -28.62
C ARG A 116 10.83 -20.25 -28.77
N CYS A 117 10.23 -19.58 -27.79
CA CYS A 117 8.82 -19.22 -27.83
C CYS A 117 8.50 -18.21 -28.94
N LEU A 118 9.48 -17.38 -29.34
CA LEU A 118 9.35 -16.47 -30.47
C LEU A 118 9.21 -17.25 -31.79
N VAL A 119 9.97 -18.33 -31.97
CA VAL A 119 9.84 -19.23 -33.13
C VAL A 119 8.47 -19.93 -33.13
N ASP A 120 8.03 -20.41 -31.97
CA ASP A 120 6.74 -21.09 -31.81
C ASP A 120 5.55 -20.11 -31.80
N SER A 121 5.79 -18.79 -31.94
CA SER A 121 4.76 -17.72 -31.89
C SER A 121 3.90 -17.70 -30.62
N LYS A 122 4.43 -18.22 -29.52
CA LYS A 122 3.76 -18.28 -28.21
C LYS A 122 4.02 -17.01 -27.38
N LEU A 123 3.14 -16.02 -27.54
CA LEU A 123 3.31 -14.72 -26.89
C LEU A 123 3.27 -14.76 -25.36
N ASP A 124 2.40 -15.58 -24.75
CA ASP A 124 2.26 -15.61 -23.27
C ASP A 124 3.53 -16.13 -22.60
N GLU A 125 4.04 -17.28 -23.06
CA GLU A 125 5.26 -17.89 -22.54
C GLU A 125 6.47 -16.97 -22.78
N ALA A 126 6.57 -16.37 -23.97
CA ALA A 126 7.65 -15.44 -24.30
C ALA A 126 7.62 -14.18 -23.42
N ALA A 127 6.43 -13.60 -23.20
CA ALA A 127 6.26 -12.44 -22.33
C ALA A 127 6.57 -12.79 -20.87
N GLY A 128 6.26 -14.00 -20.41
CA GLY A 128 6.66 -14.50 -19.09
C GLY A 128 8.18 -14.51 -18.89
N TYR A 129 8.95 -14.94 -19.89
CA TYR A 129 10.42 -14.88 -19.82
C TYR A 129 10.94 -13.45 -19.76
N VAL A 130 10.36 -12.53 -20.53
CA VAL A 130 10.72 -11.11 -20.45
C VAL A 130 10.35 -10.52 -19.08
N PHE A 131 9.20 -10.88 -18.53
CA PHE A 131 8.76 -10.41 -17.22
C PHE A 131 9.74 -10.80 -16.12
N THR A 132 10.20 -12.07 -16.11
CA THR A 132 11.21 -12.52 -15.13
C THR A 132 12.52 -11.73 -15.22
N TYR A 133 12.86 -11.23 -16.41
CA TYR A 133 14.02 -10.37 -16.61
C TYR A 133 13.78 -8.96 -16.08
N LEU A 134 12.60 -8.39 -16.30
CA LEU A 134 12.26 -7.03 -15.86
C LEU A 134 12.12 -6.91 -14.33
N GLU A 135 11.70 -7.97 -13.65
CA GLU A 135 11.63 -8.01 -12.18
C GLU A 135 12.99 -8.19 -11.50
N MET A 136 14.05 -8.46 -12.26
CA MET A 136 15.32 -8.86 -11.67
C MET A 136 16.12 -7.68 -11.10
N GLU A 137 16.83 -7.92 -9.99
CA GLU A 137 17.59 -6.88 -9.31
C GLU A 137 18.72 -6.29 -10.17
N LYS A 138 18.91 -4.96 -10.04
CA LYS A 138 19.92 -4.19 -10.78
C LYS A 138 21.34 -4.75 -10.60
N ASP A 139 21.65 -5.23 -9.41
CA ASP A 139 22.95 -5.81 -9.08
C ASP A 139 23.22 -7.06 -9.94
N ILE A 140 22.22 -7.89 -10.17
CA ILE A 140 22.33 -9.10 -10.99
C ILE A 140 22.46 -8.73 -12.47
N ILE A 141 21.69 -7.75 -12.95
CA ILE A 141 21.82 -7.23 -14.32
C ILE A 141 23.24 -6.73 -14.57
N SER A 142 23.80 -5.95 -13.63
CA SER A 142 25.17 -5.46 -13.71
C SER A 142 26.20 -6.60 -13.72
N LEU A 143 25.97 -7.64 -12.92
CA LEU A 143 26.84 -8.80 -12.84
C LEU A 143 26.85 -9.60 -14.15
N ILE A 144 25.68 -9.85 -14.74
CA ILE A 144 25.55 -10.57 -16.01
C ILE A 144 26.18 -9.78 -17.15
N SER A 145 25.98 -8.46 -17.17
CA SER A 145 26.62 -7.58 -18.15
C SER A 145 28.15 -7.68 -18.08
N ARG A 146 28.71 -7.67 -16.86
CA ARG A 146 30.16 -7.84 -16.66
C ARG A 146 30.66 -9.25 -17.05
N LEU A 147 29.90 -10.30 -16.73
CA LEU A 147 30.25 -11.68 -17.11
C LEU A 147 30.18 -11.92 -18.62
N SER A 148 29.37 -11.13 -19.32
CA SER A 148 29.17 -11.27 -20.77
C SER A 148 30.02 -10.30 -21.59
N ALA A 149 30.89 -9.50 -20.94
CA ALA A 149 31.72 -8.50 -21.61
C ALA A 149 32.65 -9.11 -22.67
N ASP A 150 33.12 -10.33 -22.45
CA ASP A 150 34.04 -11.03 -23.36
C ASP A 150 33.34 -11.62 -24.59
N ASN A 151 32.01 -11.78 -24.56
CA ASN A 151 31.22 -12.35 -25.65
C ASN A 151 29.90 -11.59 -25.84
N PRO A 152 29.95 -10.37 -26.43
CA PRO A 152 28.77 -9.50 -26.56
C PRO A 152 27.63 -10.16 -27.35
N ASP A 153 27.95 -10.96 -28.38
CA ASP A 153 26.95 -11.65 -29.21
C ASP A 153 26.13 -12.69 -28.44
N ASN A 154 26.66 -13.19 -27.33
CA ASN A 154 26.03 -14.22 -26.50
C ASN A 154 25.56 -13.66 -25.15
N ASN A 155 25.42 -12.34 -25.05
CA ASN A 155 24.89 -11.69 -23.86
C ASN A 155 23.38 -11.99 -23.75
N PRO A 156 22.93 -12.66 -22.67
CA PRO A 156 21.52 -12.98 -22.50
C PRO A 156 20.66 -11.72 -22.32
N LEU A 157 21.23 -10.63 -21.78
CA LEU A 157 20.51 -9.37 -21.57
C LEU A 157 20.16 -8.68 -22.89
N THR A 158 21.11 -8.62 -23.84
CA THR A 158 20.85 -8.05 -25.17
C THR A 158 19.82 -8.91 -25.91
N THR A 159 19.98 -10.24 -25.86
CA THR A 159 18.99 -11.18 -26.41
C THR A 159 17.59 -10.94 -25.85
N LEU A 160 17.46 -10.74 -24.54
CA LEU A 160 16.17 -10.49 -23.89
C LEU A 160 15.57 -9.14 -24.28
N ASP A 161 16.38 -8.09 -24.37
CA ASP A 161 15.88 -6.77 -24.75
C ASP A 161 15.48 -6.71 -26.24
N ASP A 162 16.26 -7.32 -27.13
CA ASP A 162 15.92 -7.46 -28.54
C ASP A 162 14.62 -8.27 -28.71
N SER A 163 14.50 -9.38 -27.98
CA SER A 163 13.28 -10.21 -28.00
C SER A 163 12.08 -9.44 -27.47
N ARG A 164 12.26 -8.64 -26.41
CA ARG A 164 11.21 -7.75 -25.88
C ARG A 164 10.73 -6.77 -26.94
N GLN A 165 11.63 -6.10 -27.65
CA GLN A 165 11.24 -5.15 -28.70
C GLN A 165 10.46 -5.81 -29.84
N ILE A 166 10.86 -7.03 -30.23
CA ILE A 166 10.12 -7.81 -31.24
C ILE A 166 8.73 -8.18 -30.71
N LEU A 167 8.63 -8.66 -29.47
CA LEU A 167 7.36 -9.03 -28.85
C LEU A 167 6.41 -7.84 -28.71
N VAL A 168 6.92 -6.65 -28.38
CA VAL A 168 6.10 -5.43 -28.31
C VAL A 168 5.50 -5.11 -29.68
N LYS A 169 6.30 -5.19 -30.75
CA LYS A 169 5.80 -4.97 -32.12
C LYS A 169 4.73 -6.00 -32.50
N MET A 170 4.97 -7.28 -32.22
CA MET A 170 4.00 -8.35 -32.47
C MET A 170 2.71 -8.16 -31.65
N ALA A 171 2.81 -7.72 -30.40
CA ALA A 171 1.66 -7.45 -29.54
C ALA A 171 0.82 -6.29 -30.08
N VAL A 172 1.47 -5.23 -30.56
CA VAL A 172 0.84 -4.10 -31.24
C VAL A 172 0.10 -4.54 -32.49
N GLU A 173 0.74 -5.31 -33.38
CA GLU A 173 0.14 -5.79 -34.62
C GLU A 173 -1.09 -6.69 -34.35
N LYS A 174 -0.97 -7.63 -33.41
CA LYS A 174 -2.11 -8.47 -33.02
C LYS A 174 -3.22 -7.69 -32.34
N PHE A 175 -2.89 -6.62 -31.62
CA PHE A 175 -3.89 -5.75 -31.00
C PHE A 175 -4.77 -5.11 -32.08
N ASP A 176 -4.14 -4.52 -33.08
CA ASP A 176 -4.84 -3.85 -34.18
C ASP A 176 -5.66 -4.85 -35.02
N GLU A 177 -5.15 -6.08 -35.19
CA GLU A 177 -5.89 -7.19 -35.80
C GLU A 177 -7.15 -7.58 -34.99
N TYR A 178 -7.01 -7.77 -33.67
CA TYR A 178 -8.14 -8.17 -32.82
C TYR A 178 -9.18 -7.09 -32.64
N VAL A 179 -8.77 -5.81 -32.61
CA VAL A 179 -9.69 -4.67 -32.66
C VAL A 179 -10.51 -4.68 -33.95
N SER A 180 -9.86 -4.94 -35.09
CA SER A 180 -10.53 -5.00 -36.39
C SER A 180 -11.55 -6.16 -36.46
N LYS A 181 -11.22 -7.31 -35.88
CA LYS A 181 -12.11 -8.50 -35.82
C LYS A 181 -13.12 -8.49 -34.67
N ARG A 182 -13.05 -7.50 -33.76
CA ARG A 182 -13.85 -7.37 -32.53
C ARG A 182 -13.77 -8.60 -31.60
N TYR A 183 -12.58 -9.16 -31.42
CA TYR A 183 -12.35 -10.26 -30.47
C TYR A 183 -12.03 -9.74 -29.07
N GLU A 184 -13.06 -9.39 -28.31
CA GLU A 184 -12.95 -8.78 -26.98
C GLU A 184 -12.04 -9.55 -26.02
N LYS A 185 -12.19 -10.88 -25.92
CA LYS A 185 -11.36 -11.72 -25.04
C LYS A 185 -9.87 -11.64 -25.40
N ASN A 186 -9.55 -11.55 -26.69
CA ASN A 186 -8.17 -11.50 -27.15
C ASN A 186 -7.55 -10.11 -26.95
N ILE A 187 -8.36 -9.05 -27.04
CA ILE A 187 -7.95 -7.68 -26.71
C ILE A 187 -7.59 -7.58 -25.22
N VAL A 188 -8.45 -8.13 -24.35
CA VAL A 188 -8.18 -8.20 -22.90
C VAL A 188 -6.95 -9.03 -22.59
N TYR A 189 -6.76 -10.16 -23.28
CA TYR A 189 -5.54 -10.98 -23.15
C TYR A 189 -4.28 -10.20 -23.53
N LEU A 190 -4.30 -9.38 -24.57
CA LEU A 190 -3.13 -8.56 -24.94
C LEU A 190 -2.79 -7.51 -23.88
N LEU A 191 -3.74 -7.07 -23.06
CA LEU A 191 -3.46 -6.20 -21.91
C LEU A 191 -2.48 -6.85 -20.93
N LYS A 192 -2.68 -8.14 -20.65
CA LYS A 192 -1.75 -8.96 -19.84
C LYS A 192 -0.37 -9.03 -20.50
N ILE A 193 -0.32 -9.20 -21.81
CA ILE A 193 0.95 -9.27 -22.55
C ILE A 193 1.71 -7.94 -22.47
N PHE A 194 1.05 -6.80 -22.67
CA PHE A 194 1.68 -5.49 -22.51
C PHE A 194 2.25 -5.29 -21.10
N PHE A 195 1.53 -5.71 -20.06
CA PHE A 195 2.03 -5.67 -18.69
C PHE A 195 3.30 -6.53 -18.51
N LEU A 196 3.28 -7.77 -18.97
CA LEU A 196 4.43 -8.68 -18.86
C LEU A 196 5.68 -8.15 -19.61
N LEU A 197 5.47 -7.39 -20.68
CA LEU A 197 6.55 -6.74 -21.44
C LEU A 197 7.05 -5.42 -20.81
N GLY A 198 6.44 -4.96 -19.72
CA GLY A 198 6.75 -3.68 -19.07
C GLY A 198 6.19 -2.45 -19.80
N GLU A 199 5.29 -2.66 -20.77
CA GLU A 199 4.68 -1.62 -21.61
C GLU A 199 3.23 -1.34 -21.18
N THR A 200 2.98 -1.32 -19.88
CA THR A 200 1.64 -1.16 -19.28
C THR A 200 0.94 0.11 -19.76
N ASN A 201 1.65 1.23 -19.84
CA ASN A 201 1.08 2.51 -20.28
C ASN A 201 0.61 2.47 -21.73
N GLU A 202 1.39 1.84 -22.62
CA GLU A 202 1.02 1.69 -24.03
C GLU A 202 -0.18 0.74 -24.19
N GLY A 203 -0.18 -0.37 -23.43
CA GLY A 203 -1.31 -1.30 -23.38
C GLY A 203 -2.60 -0.61 -22.95
N ILE A 204 -2.57 0.16 -21.86
CA ILE A 204 -3.72 0.93 -21.37
C ILE A 204 -4.15 1.97 -22.40
N ARG A 205 -3.21 2.72 -22.99
CA ARG A 205 -3.52 3.75 -23.99
C ARG A 205 -4.28 3.16 -25.19
N ARG A 206 -3.80 2.03 -25.73
CA ARG A 206 -4.46 1.35 -26.87
C ARG A 206 -5.81 0.78 -26.48
N PHE A 207 -5.90 0.19 -25.29
CA PHE A 207 -7.17 -0.32 -24.75
C PHE A 207 -8.19 0.79 -24.54
N SER A 208 -7.77 1.95 -24.04
CA SER A 208 -8.60 3.14 -23.92
C SER A 208 -9.12 3.60 -25.28
N ILE A 209 -8.27 3.64 -26.32
CA ILE A 209 -8.68 4.03 -27.68
C ILE A 209 -9.73 3.06 -28.22
N TYR A 210 -9.52 1.75 -28.07
CA TYR A 210 -10.49 0.73 -28.44
C TYR A 210 -11.82 0.96 -27.72
N LEU A 211 -11.79 1.15 -26.40
CA LEU A 211 -12.99 1.30 -25.59
C LEU A 211 -13.74 2.59 -25.94
N CYS A 212 -13.01 3.69 -26.16
CA CYS A 212 -13.57 4.96 -26.62
C CYS A 212 -14.27 4.81 -27.97
N SER A 213 -13.67 4.08 -28.92
CA SER A 213 -14.29 3.81 -30.23
C SER A 213 -15.53 2.93 -30.10
N TYR A 214 -15.46 1.87 -29.29
CA TYR A 214 -16.59 0.99 -29.00
C TYR A 214 -17.77 1.76 -28.40
N ILE A 215 -17.50 2.60 -27.39
CA ILE A 215 -18.50 3.43 -26.74
C ILE A 215 -19.08 4.45 -27.72
N SER A 216 -18.24 5.14 -28.48
CA SER A 216 -18.66 6.15 -29.46
C SER A 216 -19.66 5.58 -30.47
N ASN A 217 -19.35 4.41 -31.06
CA ASN A 217 -20.24 3.74 -32.00
C ASN A 217 -21.61 3.41 -31.38
N LYS A 218 -21.63 2.96 -30.11
CA LYS A 218 -22.89 2.64 -29.42
C LYS A 218 -23.68 3.91 -29.09
N CYS A 219 -23.04 4.95 -28.59
CA CYS A 219 -23.69 6.25 -28.32
C CYS A 219 -24.28 6.87 -29.58
N GLU A 220 -23.59 6.80 -30.72
CA GLU A 220 -24.11 7.27 -32.01
C GLU A 220 -25.36 6.51 -32.45
N LEU A 221 -25.38 5.19 -32.26
CA LEU A 221 -26.56 4.37 -32.53
C LEU A 221 -27.75 4.76 -31.63
N LEU A 222 -27.51 5.01 -30.35
CA LEU A 222 -28.56 5.45 -29.41
C LEU A 222 -29.15 6.80 -29.82
N ILE A 223 -28.30 7.78 -30.14
CA ILE A 223 -28.72 9.12 -30.55
C ILE A 223 -29.50 9.08 -31.87
N THR A 224 -29.07 8.29 -32.85
CA THR A 224 -29.74 8.18 -34.15
C THR A 224 -31.09 7.46 -34.04
N THR A 225 -31.18 6.41 -33.23
CA THR A 225 -32.44 5.67 -32.99
C THR A 225 -33.48 6.54 -32.28
N ASN A 226 -33.05 7.36 -31.31
CA ASN A 226 -33.93 8.29 -30.61
C ASN A 226 -34.47 9.42 -31.51
N LYS A 227 -33.77 9.78 -32.59
CA LYS A 227 -34.27 10.78 -33.54
C LYS A 227 -35.50 10.30 -34.32
N SER A 228 -35.63 8.99 -34.54
CA SER A 228 -36.74 8.39 -35.29
C SER A 228 -38.01 8.13 -34.47
N SER A 229 -37.91 8.06 -33.14
CA SER A 229 -39.02 7.71 -32.25
C SER A 229 -39.76 8.92 -31.65
N SER A 230 -39.55 10.12 -32.20
CA SER A 230 -39.93 11.41 -31.61
C SER A 230 -41.43 11.74 -31.58
N GLN A 231 -42.31 10.78 -31.28
CA GLN A 231 -43.76 11.03 -31.25
C GLN A 231 -44.45 10.87 -29.89
N SER A 232 -43.84 10.40 -28.80
CA SER A 232 -44.67 10.18 -27.58
C SER A 232 -43.99 9.98 -26.22
N SER A 233 -42.76 10.43 -25.98
CA SER A 233 -42.13 10.31 -24.65
C SER A 233 -41.93 11.70 -24.06
N GLU A 234 -42.60 12.02 -22.95
CA GLU A 234 -42.06 13.01 -22.00
C GLU A 234 -40.66 12.50 -21.57
N PHE A 235 -39.67 13.38 -21.41
CA PHE A 235 -38.32 13.05 -20.93
C PHE A 235 -37.31 12.40 -21.91
N VAL A 236 -37.42 12.66 -23.22
CA VAL A 236 -36.54 12.03 -24.25
C VAL A 236 -35.05 12.22 -23.98
N SER A 237 -34.62 13.41 -23.56
CA SER A 237 -33.20 13.75 -23.39
C SER A 237 -32.65 13.14 -22.11
N ALA A 238 -33.41 13.19 -21.01
CA ALA A 238 -33.03 12.56 -19.76
C ALA A 238 -32.91 11.04 -19.88
N ASN A 239 -33.85 10.39 -20.58
CA ASN A 239 -33.81 8.95 -20.82
C ASN A 239 -32.59 8.56 -21.66
N LEU A 240 -32.30 9.32 -22.72
CA LEU A 240 -31.13 9.08 -23.57
C LEU A 240 -29.81 9.30 -22.82
N ILE A 241 -29.69 10.35 -22.00
CA ILE A 241 -28.50 10.57 -21.17
C ILE A 241 -28.34 9.44 -20.17
N THR A 242 -29.43 9.01 -19.52
CA THR A 242 -29.41 7.89 -18.57
C THR A 242 -28.91 6.62 -19.24
N GLU A 243 -29.44 6.27 -20.41
CA GLU A 243 -29.03 5.08 -21.17
C GLU A 243 -27.54 5.15 -21.59
N ILE A 244 -27.07 6.32 -22.02
CA ILE A 244 -25.65 6.53 -22.35
C ILE A 244 -24.77 6.33 -21.11
N LEU A 245 -25.12 6.95 -19.98
CA LEU A 245 -24.32 6.91 -18.75
C LEU A 245 -24.30 5.52 -18.13
N GLU A 246 -25.43 4.81 -18.11
CA GLU A 246 -25.50 3.42 -17.62
C GLU A 246 -24.66 2.49 -18.48
N PHE A 247 -24.78 2.58 -19.81
CA PHE A 247 -23.98 1.78 -20.73
C PHE A 247 -22.47 2.03 -20.53
N VAL A 248 -22.06 3.29 -20.38
CA VAL A 248 -20.65 3.62 -20.14
C VAL A 248 -20.19 3.14 -18.77
N ALA A 249 -21.01 3.30 -17.73
CA ALA A 249 -20.69 2.85 -16.39
C ALA A 249 -20.51 1.33 -16.33
N ASP A 250 -21.39 0.54 -16.96
CA ASP A 250 -21.27 -0.92 -17.04
C ASP A 250 -20.05 -1.34 -17.85
N THR A 251 -19.80 -0.67 -18.97
CA THR A 251 -18.62 -0.92 -19.81
C THR A 251 -17.33 -0.64 -19.04
N LEU A 252 -17.25 0.49 -18.34
CA LEU A 252 -16.10 0.82 -17.49
C LEU A 252 -15.96 -0.13 -16.31
N LYS A 253 -17.06 -0.56 -15.68
CA LYS A 253 -17.03 -1.50 -14.57
C LYS A 253 -16.39 -2.83 -15.00
N ASN A 254 -16.86 -3.40 -16.11
CA ASN A 254 -16.34 -4.68 -16.61
C ASN A 254 -14.87 -4.57 -17.04
N ASN A 255 -14.54 -3.53 -17.81
CA ASN A 255 -13.18 -3.36 -18.34
C ASN A 255 -12.17 -2.91 -17.28
N SER A 256 -12.58 -2.14 -16.27
CA SER A 256 -11.72 -1.77 -15.13
C SER A 256 -11.31 -2.99 -14.30
N MET A 257 -12.17 -4.00 -14.14
CA MET A 257 -11.80 -5.25 -13.47
C MET A 257 -10.66 -5.97 -14.20
N HIS A 258 -10.66 -5.95 -15.53
CA HIS A 258 -9.55 -6.51 -16.32
C HIS A 258 -8.25 -5.72 -16.15
N VAL A 259 -8.31 -4.38 -16.15
CA VAL A 259 -7.13 -3.53 -15.90
C VAL A 259 -6.57 -3.76 -14.51
N GLU A 260 -7.40 -3.82 -13.46
CA GLU A 260 -6.95 -4.12 -12.09
C GLU A 260 -6.28 -5.50 -12.01
N THR A 261 -6.87 -6.51 -12.66
CA THR A 261 -6.38 -7.89 -12.62
C THR A 261 -5.01 -8.04 -13.29
N TYR A 262 -4.79 -7.38 -14.44
CA TYR A 262 -3.60 -7.61 -15.25
C TYR A 262 -2.53 -6.54 -15.12
N CYS A 263 -2.91 -5.27 -14.96
CA CYS A 263 -1.96 -4.16 -14.87
C CYS A 263 -1.64 -3.77 -13.43
N GLY A 264 -2.44 -4.23 -12.46
CA GLY A 264 -2.31 -3.85 -11.05
C GLY A 264 -2.91 -2.46 -10.75
N PRO A 265 -2.87 -2.05 -9.47
CA PRO A 265 -3.55 -0.86 -9.00
C PRO A 265 -2.90 0.43 -9.52
N GLY A 266 -3.70 1.48 -9.62
CA GLY A 266 -3.28 2.84 -9.99
C GLY A 266 -3.31 3.15 -11.47
N ASN A 267 -3.80 2.21 -12.27
CA ASN A 267 -3.83 2.25 -13.73
C ASN A 267 -5.23 2.57 -14.29
N ILE A 268 -6.27 2.57 -13.46
CA ILE A 268 -7.65 2.79 -13.92
C ILE A 268 -7.87 4.24 -14.37
N PHE A 269 -7.17 5.20 -13.74
CA PHE A 269 -7.35 6.62 -14.04
C PHE A 269 -7.13 6.93 -15.53
N GLY A 270 -6.07 6.41 -16.15
CA GLY A 270 -5.80 6.64 -17.57
C GLY A 270 -6.91 6.13 -18.50
N LEU A 271 -7.53 4.99 -18.14
CA LEU A 271 -8.68 4.44 -18.86
C LEU A 271 -9.92 5.32 -18.68
N VAL A 272 -10.26 5.63 -17.43
CA VAL A 272 -11.47 6.40 -17.11
C VAL A 272 -11.40 7.80 -17.69
N SER A 273 -10.26 8.48 -17.61
CA SER A 273 -10.11 9.83 -18.17
C SER A 273 -10.34 9.85 -19.68
N SER A 274 -9.81 8.86 -20.40
CA SER A 274 -10.00 8.74 -21.85
C SER A 274 -11.46 8.52 -22.22
N VAL A 275 -12.15 7.63 -21.50
CA VAL A 275 -13.56 7.32 -21.73
C VAL A 275 -14.45 8.50 -21.30
N HIS A 276 -14.12 9.19 -20.22
CA HIS A 276 -14.87 10.33 -19.71
C HIS A 276 -14.92 11.48 -20.72
N CYS A 277 -13.85 11.73 -21.46
CA CYS A 277 -13.87 12.70 -22.57
C CYS A 277 -14.90 12.35 -23.66
N VAL A 278 -15.16 11.05 -23.89
CA VAL A 278 -16.20 10.60 -24.82
C VAL A 278 -17.59 10.88 -24.26
N VAL A 279 -17.79 10.64 -22.96
CA VAL A 279 -19.04 10.96 -22.26
C VAL A 279 -19.33 12.45 -22.34
N ASP A 280 -18.35 13.30 -22.01
CA ASP A 280 -18.46 14.76 -22.10
C ASP A 280 -18.97 15.21 -23.48
N ARG A 281 -18.46 14.61 -24.56
CA ARG A 281 -18.88 14.92 -25.94
C ARG A 281 -20.33 14.52 -26.21
N TYR A 282 -20.73 13.29 -25.89
CA TYR A 282 -22.07 12.81 -26.23
C TYR A 282 -23.15 13.39 -25.32
N VAL A 283 -22.89 13.53 -24.01
CA VAL A 283 -23.83 14.20 -23.11
C VAL A 283 -24.02 15.64 -23.54
N LYS A 284 -22.94 16.36 -23.90
CA LYS A 284 -23.06 17.71 -24.44
C LYS A 284 -23.97 17.78 -25.67
N CYS A 285 -23.80 16.87 -26.62
CA CYS A 285 -24.64 16.82 -27.81
C CYS A 285 -26.14 16.63 -27.45
N VAL A 286 -26.46 15.81 -26.44
CA VAL A 286 -27.85 15.57 -26.03
C VAL A 286 -28.40 16.77 -25.25
N VAL A 287 -27.60 17.39 -24.38
CA VAL A 287 -27.99 18.60 -23.63
C VAL A 287 -28.23 19.79 -24.56
N GLU A 288 -27.40 20.00 -25.59
CA GLU A 288 -27.61 21.04 -26.60
C GLU A 288 -28.91 20.82 -27.40
N ARG A 289 -29.24 19.55 -27.69
CA ARG A 289 -30.51 19.18 -28.31
C ARG A 289 -31.69 19.46 -27.39
N PHE A 290 -31.57 19.19 -26.09
CA PHE A 290 -32.57 19.51 -25.09
C PHE A 290 -32.84 21.02 -25.01
N TYR A 291 -31.78 21.84 -24.93
CA TYR A 291 -31.91 23.31 -24.95
C TYR A 291 -32.62 23.82 -26.20
N SER A 292 -32.28 23.26 -27.37
CA SER A 292 -32.86 23.65 -28.65
C SER A 292 -34.34 23.26 -28.76
N TYR A 293 -34.71 22.08 -28.27
CA TYR A 293 -36.08 21.56 -28.37
C TYR A 293 -37.06 22.34 -27.50
N HIS A 294 -36.66 22.72 -26.29
CA HIS A 294 -37.51 23.44 -25.36
C HIS A 294 -37.43 24.97 -25.49
N HIS A 295 -36.64 25.50 -26.44
CA HIS A 295 -36.37 26.93 -26.57
C HIS A 295 -36.04 27.59 -25.21
N LEU A 296 -35.29 26.88 -24.35
CA LEU A 296 -35.15 27.29 -22.95
C LEU A 296 -34.49 28.65 -22.80
N ASP A 297 -33.62 29.03 -23.72
CA ASP A 297 -33.02 30.36 -23.70
C ASP A 297 -34.06 31.46 -23.97
N GLU A 298 -35.06 31.20 -24.82
CA GLU A 298 -36.18 32.12 -25.03
C GLU A 298 -37.11 32.15 -23.81
N LEU A 299 -37.47 30.98 -23.26
CA LEU A 299 -38.30 30.89 -22.05
C LEU A 299 -37.63 31.56 -20.84
N CYS A 300 -36.35 31.30 -20.58
CA CYS A 300 -35.59 31.96 -19.52
C CYS A 300 -35.48 33.47 -19.75
N SER A 301 -35.32 33.93 -21.01
CA SER A 301 -35.27 35.36 -21.33
C SER A 301 -36.63 36.05 -21.12
N MET A 302 -37.74 35.37 -21.43
CA MET A 302 -39.10 35.85 -21.20
C MET A 302 -39.42 35.91 -19.71
N LEU A 303 -39.02 34.90 -18.93
CA LEU A 303 -39.22 34.86 -17.48
C LEU A 303 -38.45 35.99 -16.77
N LYS A 304 -37.20 36.24 -17.18
CA LYS A 304 -36.39 37.37 -16.68
C LYS A 304 -37.01 38.73 -17.01
N LYS A 305 -37.58 38.90 -18.20
CA LYS A 305 -38.27 40.15 -18.60
C LYS A 305 -39.58 40.35 -17.83
N SER A 306 -40.36 39.29 -17.61
CA SER A 306 -41.58 39.34 -16.79
C SER A 306 -41.31 39.69 -15.32
N ASN A 307 -40.24 39.14 -14.71
CA ASN A 307 -39.83 39.51 -13.36
C ASN A 307 -39.23 40.92 -13.26
N SER A 308 -38.58 41.41 -14.32
CA SER A 308 -38.05 42.78 -14.33
C SER A 308 -39.17 43.83 -14.42
N ASN A 309 -40.23 43.52 -15.17
CA ASN A 309 -41.38 44.42 -15.34
C ASN A 309 -42.29 44.48 -14.10
N SER A 310 -42.32 43.43 -13.27
CA SER A 310 -43.08 43.43 -12.01
C SER A 310 -42.43 44.26 -10.91
N LEU A 311 -41.11 44.50 -10.97
CA LEU A 311 -40.39 45.36 -10.02
C LEU A 311 -40.31 46.84 -10.42
N SER A 312 -40.53 47.20 -11.69
CA SER A 312 -40.49 48.60 -12.16
C SER A 312 -41.82 49.34 -12.04
N SER A 313 -42.94 48.67 -11.74
CA SER A 313 -44.24 49.30 -11.56
C SER A 313 -44.51 49.68 -10.09
N LYS A 314 -43.67 50.54 -9.51
CA LYS A 314 -43.92 51.10 -8.17
C LYS A 314 -43.45 52.54 -8.01
N ARG A 315 -43.66 53.39 -9.03
CA ARG A 315 -43.55 54.85 -8.93
C ARG A 315 -44.47 55.51 -9.97
N HIS A 316 -45.70 55.85 -9.59
CA HIS A 316 -46.32 57.16 -9.84
C HIS A 316 -47.73 57.22 -9.24
N ASP A 317 -47.97 58.33 -8.55
CA ASP A 317 -49.15 58.66 -7.77
C ASP A 317 -50.38 59.08 -8.60
N SER A 318 -51.53 58.92 -7.95
CA SER A 318 -52.76 59.74 -7.98
C SER A 318 -53.81 59.64 -9.10
N SER A 319 -55.02 59.35 -8.60
CA SER A 319 -56.36 59.83 -9.01
C SER A 319 -57.22 58.99 -9.97
N ALA A 320 -58.37 58.61 -9.40
CA ALA A 320 -59.68 58.28 -9.97
C ALA A 320 -59.81 58.11 -11.49
N GLN A 321 -60.23 56.93 -11.93
CA GLN A 321 -61.60 56.71 -12.41
C GLN A 321 -61.84 55.21 -12.65
N SER A 322 -63.12 54.85 -12.57
CA SER A 322 -63.73 53.55 -12.79
C SER A 322 -63.41 52.87 -14.13
N ILE A 323 -63.66 51.56 -14.14
CA ILE A 323 -64.09 50.67 -15.26
C ILE A 323 -63.10 49.53 -15.53
N ASN A 324 -63.64 48.30 -15.43
CA ASN A 324 -63.13 46.97 -15.80
C ASN A 324 -62.56 46.09 -14.68
N ARG A 325 -63.47 45.36 -14.03
CA ARG A 325 -63.18 44.20 -13.16
C ARG A 325 -63.15 42.85 -13.90
N ASP A 326 -63.33 42.83 -15.23
CA ASP A 326 -63.41 41.59 -16.02
C ASP A 326 -62.09 41.14 -16.70
N LYS A 327 -60.94 41.68 -16.28
CA LYS A 327 -59.62 41.25 -16.81
C LYS A 327 -58.69 40.55 -15.81
N ILE A 328 -59.19 40.23 -14.61
CA ILE A 328 -58.37 39.58 -13.57
C ILE A 328 -58.45 38.04 -13.62
N LEU A 329 -59.45 37.46 -14.29
CA LEU A 329 -59.52 36.00 -14.45
C LEU A 329 -58.52 35.44 -15.48
N ASP A 330 -58.28 36.13 -16.61
CA ASP A 330 -57.35 35.63 -17.64
C ASP A 330 -55.88 35.56 -17.18
N SER A 331 -55.46 36.39 -16.22
CA SER A 331 -54.10 36.38 -15.69
C SER A 331 -53.77 35.15 -14.84
N SER A 332 -54.77 34.48 -14.26
CA SER A 332 -54.58 33.26 -13.46
C SER A 332 -54.53 32.00 -14.34
N GLU A 333 -55.33 31.94 -15.40
CA GLU A 333 -55.32 30.81 -16.34
C GLU A 333 -54.03 30.81 -17.18
N LEU A 334 -53.56 31.97 -17.64
CA LEU A 334 -52.25 32.12 -18.29
C LEU A 334 -51.06 31.83 -17.36
N GLY A 335 -51.26 31.87 -16.04
CA GLY A 335 -50.26 31.46 -15.05
C GLY A 335 -50.24 29.94 -14.88
N SER A 336 -51.41 29.32 -14.75
CA SER A 336 -51.54 27.86 -14.59
C SER A 336 -51.09 27.10 -15.84
N ASP A 337 -51.41 27.59 -17.03
CA ASP A 337 -51.03 26.94 -18.30
C ASP A 337 -49.52 27.02 -18.57
N ARG A 338 -48.86 28.09 -18.10
CA ARG A 338 -47.40 28.22 -18.15
C ARG A 338 -46.69 27.33 -17.13
N VAL A 339 -47.25 27.16 -15.94
CA VAL A 339 -46.71 26.24 -14.92
C VAL A 339 -46.75 24.80 -15.42
N LEU A 340 -47.84 24.39 -16.08
CA LEU A 340 -47.98 23.04 -16.65
C LEU A 340 -46.96 22.72 -17.75
N VAL A 341 -46.50 23.72 -18.52
CA VAL A 341 -45.45 23.52 -19.56
C VAL A 341 -44.05 23.45 -18.96
N ILE A 342 -43.80 24.15 -17.85
CA ILE A 342 -42.48 24.23 -17.22
C ILE A 342 -42.21 23.00 -16.33
N GLU A 343 -43.23 22.43 -15.69
CA GLU A 343 -43.06 21.32 -14.76
C GLU A 343 -42.38 20.08 -15.38
N PRO A 344 -42.76 19.59 -16.58
CA PRO A 344 -42.04 18.52 -17.25
C PRO A 344 -40.58 18.87 -17.57
N ILE A 345 -40.29 20.12 -17.94
CA ILE A 345 -38.92 20.58 -18.23
C ILE A 345 -38.06 20.54 -16.97
N ILE A 346 -38.62 20.98 -15.84
CA ILE A 346 -37.98 20.93 -14.53
C ILE A 346 -37.66 19.49 -14.14
N VAL A 347 -38.65 18.60 -14.26
CA VAL A 347 -38.49 17.19 -13.91
C VAL A 347 -37.43 16.54 -14.81
N GLU A 348 -37.42 16.84 -16.12
CA GLU A 348 -36.38 16.35 -17.04
C GLU A 348 -34.99 16.87 -16.65
N THR A 349 -34.88 18.16 -16.34
CA THR A 349 -33.63 18.78 -15.91
C THR A 349 -33.09 18.14 -14.63
N LEU A 350 -33.96 17.92 -13.65
CA LEU A 350 -33.58 17.26 -12.40
C LEU A 350 -33.11 15.82 -12.63
N GLN A 351 -33.76 15.10 -13.55
CA GLN A 351 -33.34 13.75 -13.92
C GLN A 351 -31.95 13.75 -14.58
N ILE A 352 -31.68 14.69 -15.50
CA ILE A 352 -30.36 14.86 -16.14
C ILE A 352 -29.27 15.14 -15.09
N ILE A 353 -29.54 16.04 -14.14
CA ILE A 353 -28.61 16.35 -13.05
C ILE A 353 -28.34 15.11 -12.20
N THR A 354 -29.40 14.41 -11.79
CA THR A 354 -29.32 13.25 -10.90
C THR A 354 -28.52 12.11 -11.53
N CYS A 355 -28.82 11.74 -12.78
CA CYS A 355 -28.09 10.65 -13.46
C CYS A 355 -26.62 11.01 -13.70
N SER A 356 -26.33 12.28 -14.04
CA SER A 356 -24.96 12.75 -14.24
C SER A 356 -24.14 12.73 -12.94
N GLU A 357 -24.73 13.16 -11.81
CA GLU A 357 -24.07 13.06 -10.51
C GLU A 357 -23.82 11.61 -10.07
N LEU A 358 -24.76 10.69 -10.32
CA LEU A 358 -24.57 9.28 -9.98
C LEU A 358 -23.39 8.69 -10.75
N TYR A 359 -23.29 8.99 -12.05
CA TYR A 359 -22.16 8.59 -12.88
C TYR A 359 -20.83 9.18 -12.37
N LEU A 360 -20.79 10.49 -12.10
CA LEU A 360 -19.60 11.17 -11.57
C LEU A 360 -19.15 10.56 -10.23
N ARG A 361 -20.09 10.29 -9.31
CA ARG A 361 -19.78 9.63 -8.04
C ARG A 361 -19.27 8.20 -8.24
N PHE A 362 -19.83 7.46 -9.20
CA PHE A 362 -19.37 6.11 -9.53
C PHE A 362 -17.91 6.12 -9.98
N ILE A 363 -17.56 6.94 -10.98
CA ILE A 363 -16.19 6.99 -11.50
C ILE A 363 -15.19 7.52 -10.48
N GLN A 364 -15.55 8.54 -9.69
CA GLN A 364 -14.69 9.06 -8.63
C GLN A 364 -14.42 8.02 -7.55
N ARG A 365 -15.45 7.27 -7.13
CA ARG A 365 -15.27 6.16 -6.17
C ARG A 365 -14.39 5.06 -6.74
N ARG A 366 -14.54 4.72 -8.02
CA ARG A 366 -13.74 3.69 -8.68
C ARG A 366 -12.26 4.07 -8.74
N ILE A 367 -11.96 5.29 -9.19
CA ILE A 367 -10.58 5.81 -9.23
C ILE A 367 -9.99 5.92 -7.81
N SER A 368 -10.77 6.41 -6.85
CA SER A 368 -10.32 6.54 -5.47
C SER A 368 -10.01 5.18 -4.82
N ALA A 369 -10.80 4.15 -5.12
CA ALA A 369 -10.56 2.79 -4.64
C ALA A 369 -9.26 2.20 -5.22
N ASP A 370 -9.02 2.40 -6.51
CA ASP A 370 -7.81 1.95 -7.22
C ASP A 370 -6.54 2.59 -6.65
N ILE A 371 -6.56 3.91 -6.40
CA ILE A 371 -5.39 4.62 -5.88
C ILE A 371 -5.12 4.26 -4.42
N LYS A 372 -6.15 4.00 -3.61
CA LYS A 372 -5.97 3.54 -2.22
C LYS A 372 -5.32 2.16 -2.14
N GLN A 373 -5.42 1.34 -3.18
CA GLN A 373 -4.71 0.06 -3.26
C GLN A 373 -3.24 0.21 -3.66
N CYS A 374 -2.85 1.38 -4.17
CA CYS A 374 -1.43 1.66 -4.42
C CYS A 374 -0.73 1.95 -3.09
N ASN A 375 0.40 1.28 -2.83
CA ASN A 375 1.28 1.58 -1.70
C ASN A 375 2.07 2.90 -1.92
N LEU A 376 1.36 4.00 -2.19
CA LEU A 376 1.94 5.31 -2.43
C LEU A 376 2.27 5.99 -1.09
N THR A 377 3.27 6.86 -1.12
CA THR A 377 3.52 7.80 -0.03
C THR A 377 2.35 8.80 0.09
N GLU A 378 2.14 9.39 1.27
CA GLU A 378 1.05 10.38 1.46
C GLU A 378 1.13 11.55 0.48
N ASP A 379 2.35 11.98 0.13
CA ASP A 379 2.57 13.09 -0.80
C ASP A 379 2.20 12.71 -2.24
N ASP A 380 2.56 11.50 -2.68
CA ASP A 380 2.22 11.03 -4.03
C ASP A 380 0.72 10.75 -4.16
N PHE A 381 0.09 10.25 -3.08
CA PHE A 381 -1.37 10.10 -3.01
C PHE A 381 -2.07 11.46 -3.17
N LYS A 382 -1.63 12.49 -2.43
CA LYS A 382 -2.19 13.85 -2.54
C LYS A 382 -2.01 14.44 -3.93
N LYS A 383 -0.84 14.28 -4.57
CA LYS A 383 -0.61 14.74 -5.94
C LYS A 383 -1.58 14.09 -6.93
N LYS A 384 -1.70 12.76 -6.89
CA LYS A 384 -2.58 12.01 -7.80
C LYS A 384 -4.05 12.35 -7.55
N SER A 385 -4.44 12.51 -6.28
CA SER A 385 -5.79 12.98 -5.92
C SER A 385 -6.08 14.38 -6.46
N ASN A 386 -5.11 15.32 -6.37
CA ASN A 386 -5.27 16.67 -6.92
C ASN A 386 -5.36 16.67 -8.45
N GLU A 387 -4.61 15.81 -9.13
CA GLU A 387 -4.71 15.62 -10.59
C GLU A 387 -6.12 15.17 -10.99
N ILE A 388 -6.70 14.22 -10.24
CA ILE A 388 -8.05 13.73 -10.46
C ILE A 388 -9.09 14.82 -10.22
N SER A 389 -8.97 15.57 -9.12
CA SER A 389 -9.87 16.69 -8.82
C SER A 389 -9.85 17.73 -9.94
N LYS A 390 -8.65 18.12 -10.40
CA LYS A 390 -8.50 19.06 -11.53
C LYS A 390 -9.07 18.51 -12.83
N PHE A 391 -8.97 17.21 -13.08
CA PHE A 391 -9.58 16.59 -14.26
C PHE A 391 -11.10 16.75 -14.23
N PHE A 392 -11.74 16.48 -13.08
CA PHE A 392 -13.19 16.64 -12.93
C PHE A 392 -13.65 18.09 -12.90
N GLU A 393 -12.86 19.02 -12.37
CA GLU A 393 -13.17 20.45 -12.41
C GLU A 393 -13.23 20.99 -13.85
N ASN A 394 -12.41 20.45 -14.75
CA ASN A 394 -12.38 20.82 -16.17
C ASN A 394 -13.35 19.99 -17.04
N SER A 395 -14.11 19.06 -16.44
CA SER A 395 -15.05 18.22 -17.18
C SER A 395 -16.25 19.03 -17.67
N GLN A 396 -16.59 18.84 -18.95
CA GLN A 396 -17.73 19.52 -19.54
C GLN A 396 -19.06 19.05 -18.92
N LEU A 397 -19.19 17.77 -18.57
CA LEU A 397 -20.35 17.23 -17.87
C LEU A 397 -20.58 17.96 -16.54
N VAL A 398 -19.52 18.19 -15.75
CA VAL A 398 -19.62 18.92 -14.48
C VAL A 398 -20.11 20.35 -14.71
N CYS A 399 -19.54 21.05 -15.69
CA CYS A 399 -19.99 22.40 -16.05
C CYS A 399 -21.47 22.40 -16.49
N GLN A 400 -21.90 21.43 -17.31
CA GLN A 400 -23.28 21.34 -17.78
C GLN A 400 -24.27 21.06 -16.66
N VAL A 401 -23.91 20.17 -15.72
CA VAL A 401 -24.72 19.91 -14.53
C VAL A 401 -24.83 21.16 -13.66
N GLN A 402 -23.73 21.90 -13.46
CA GLN A 402 -23.72 23.16 -12.70
C GLN A 402 -24.54 24.26 -13.38
N ASP A 403 -24.47 24.37 -14.71
CA ASP A 403 -25.27 25.32 -15.49
C ASP A 403 -26.76 24.99 -15.42
N LEU A 404 -27.12 23.71 -15.57
CA LEU A 404 -28.50 23.23 -15.42
C LEU A 404 -29.03 23.48 -14.00
N LEU A 405 -28.23 23.19 -12.97
CA LEU A 405 -28.59 23.43 -11.57
C LEU A 405 -28.77 24.93 -11.29
N SER A 406 -27.90 25.77 -11.85
CA SER A 406 -27.96 27.23 -11.71
C SER A 406 -29.19 27.81 -12.41
N LYS A 407 -29.60 27.26 -13.56
CA LYS A 407 -30.84 27.62 -14.25
C LYS A 407 -32.09 27.07 -13.55
N TYR A 408 -31.96 25.97 -12.81
CA TYR A 408 -33.07 25.41 -12.02
C TYR A 408 -33.35 26.20 -10.74
N LEU A 409 -32.29 26.74 -10.10
CA LEU A 409 -32.40 27.48 -8.84
C LEU A 409 -32.80 28.97 -9.01
N ASN A 410 -32.59 29.56 -10.19
CA ASN A 410 -32.85 30.98 -10.50
C ASN A 410 -34.02 31.14 -11.47
#